data_AF-X0XXB7-F1
#
_entry.id   AF-X0XXB7-F1
#
_cell.length_a   1.000
_cell.length_b   1.000
_cell.length_c   1.000
_cell.angle_alpha   90.00
_cell.angle_beta   90.00
_cell.angle_gamma   90.00
#
_symmetry.space_group_name_H-M   'P 1'
#
loop_
_entity.id
_entity.type
_entity.pdbx_description
1 polymer ?
#
loop_
_entity_poly.entity_id
_entity_poly.type
_entity_poly.pdbx_seq_one_letter_code
_entity_poly.pdbx_strand_id
1 'polypeptide(L)'
;MSNLYNYPKYYEIAFSFRDIPSEVDVFEECFKRFSRIPVKQVLELGCGNCPHLEELIERDYEYNGLDLSKSMLEYSRRKVSRIDARVNLIQA
;
A
#
# COMPACT_ATOMS: atom_id res chain seq x y z
N MET A 1 -10.20 -18.52 16.50
CA MET A 1 -9.26 -19.03 15.46
C MET A 1 -8.30 -17.90 15.13
N SER A 2 -6.99 -18.19 15.09
CA SER A 2 -5.98 -17.21 14.68
C SER A 2 -6.15 -16.90 13.19
N ASN A 3 -6.41 -15.62 12.87
CA ASN A 3 -6.46 -15.14 11.49
C ASN A 3 -5.04 -14.74 11.06
N LEU A 4 -4.62 -15.17 9.87
CA LEU A 4 -3.31 -14.82 9.28
C LEU A 4 -3.07 -13.30 9.27
N TYR A 5 -4.13 -12.49 9.05
CA TYR A 5 -4.01 -11.04 8.98
C TYR A 5 -3.70 -10.35 10.31
N ASN A 6 -3.76 -11.07 11.44
CA ASN A 6 -3.30 -10.58 12.75
C ASN A 6 -1.77 -10.68 12.90
N TYR A 7 -1.08 -11.29 11.93
CA TYR A 7 0.36 -11.55 11.96
C TYR A 7 1.08 -10.91 10.75
N PRO A 8 1.02 -9.57 10.62
CA PRO A 8 1.44 -8.85 9.41
C PRO A 8 2.91 -9.08 9.04
N LYS A 9 3.81 -9.21 10.02
CA LYS A 9 5.23 -9.51 9.76
C LYS A 9 5.43 -10.86 9.06
N TYR A 10 4.72 -11.90 9.50
CA TYR A 10 4.83 -13.22 8.88
C TYR A 10 4.14 -13.26 7.52
N TYR A 11 3.04 -12.53 7.37
CA TYR A 11 2.40 -12.33 6.07
C TYR A 11 3.37 -11.69 5.07
N GLU A 12 4.00 -10.58 5.45
CA GLU A 12 4.97 -9.90 4.59
C GLU A 12 6.15 -10.80 4.20
N ILE A 13 6.69 -11.58 5.14
CA ILE A 13 7.76 -12.56 4.85
C ILE A 13 7.26 -13.62 3.86
N ALA A 14 6.06 -14.17 4.05
CA ALA A 14 5.51 -15.20 3.18
C ALA A 14 5.29 -14.71 1.73
N PHE A 15 5.04 -13.42 1.54
CA PHE A 15 4.84 -12.79 0.24
C PHE A 15 6.03 -11.92 -0.22
N SER A 16 7.20 -12.09 0.40
CA SER A 16 8.41 -11.31 0.08
C SER A 16 9.03 -11.61 -1.29
N PHE A 17 8.52 -12.62 -2.01
CA PHE A 17 8.92 -12.94 -3.37
C PHE A 17 8.37 -11.96 -4.42
N ARG A 18 7.45 -11.07 -4.03
CA ARG A 18 6.81 -10.11 -4.94
C ARG A 18 7.79 -9.00 -5.34
N ASP A 19 7.76 -8.64 -6.62
CA ASP A 19 8.52 -7.53 -7.18
C ASP A 19 7.64 -6.28 -7.22
N ILE A 20 7.57 -5.58 -6.09
CA ILE A 20 6.71 -4.40 -5.90
C ILE A 20 7.01 -3.28 -6.93
N PRO A 21 8.28 -2.91 -7.22
CA PRO A 21 8.56 -1.92 -8.26
C PRO A 21 7.96 -2.28 -9.62
N SER A 22 8.15 -3.54 -10.08
CA SER A 22 7.57 -4.00 -11.35
C SER A 22 6.03 -4.01 -11.34
N GLU A 23 5.41 -4.28 -10.18
CA GLU A 23 3.96 -4.19 -10.05
C GLU A 23 3.46 -2.73 -10.15
N VAL A 24 4.19 -1.78 -9.57
CA VAL A 24 3.85 -0.35 -9.69
C VAL A 24 4.11 0.17 -11.11
N ASP A 25 5.09 -0.35 -11.86
CA ASP A 25 5.25 -0.05 -13.29
C ASP A 25 3.98 -0.38 -14.08
N VAL A 26 3.35 -1.52 -13.78
CA VAL A 26 2.07 -1.90 -14.41
C VAL A 26 0.96 -0.91 -14.05
N PHE A 27 0.93 -0.40 -12.81
CA PHE A 27 -0.03 0.63 -12.41
C PHE A 27 0.17 1.92 -13.21
N GLU A 28 1.41 2.39 -13.34
CA GLU A 28 1.71 3.62 -14.10
C GLU A 28 1.39 3.49 -15.60
N GLU A 29 1.65 2.32 -16.20
CA GLU A 29 1.23 2.05 -17.57
C GLU A 29 -0.30 2.05 -17.72
N CYS A 30 -1.02 1.54 -16.71
CA CYS A 30 -2.48 1.65 -16.67
C CYS A 30 -2.94 3.11 -16.51
N PHE A 31 -2.31 3.89 -15.64
CA PHE A 31 -2.61 5.31 -15.46
C PHE A 31 -2.45 6.07 -16.77
N LYS A 32 -1.32 5.89 -17.46
CA LYS A 32 -1.02 6.51 -18.75
C LYS A 32 -2.02 6.12 -19.84
N ARG A 33 -2.43 4.85 -19.88
CA ARG A 33 -3.31 4.33 -20.93
C ARG A 33 -4.78 4.67 -20.73
N PHE A 34 -5.24 4.66 -19.48
CA PHE A 34 -6.67 4.67 -19.18
C PHE A 34 -7.15 5.91 -18.41
N SER A 35 -6.27 6.61 -17.68
CA SER A 35 -6.67 7.83 -17.00
C SER A 35 -6.85 8.97 -18.00
N ARG A 36 -7.88 9.79 -17.77
CA ARG A 36 -8.12 11.02 -18.53
C ARG A 36 -7.43 12.24 -17.92
N ILE A 37 -6.83 12.07 -16.75
CA ILE A 37 -6.14 13.12 -15.98
C ILE A 37 -4.80 12.59 -15.45
N PRO A 38 -3.83 13.46 -15.11
CA PRO A 38 -2.66 13.05 -14.37
C PRO A 38 -3.07 12.40 -13.04
N VAL A 39 -2.63 11.17 -12.80
CA VAL A 39 -2.86 10.49 -11.52
C VAL A 39 -1.87 11.03 -10.50
N LYS A 40 -2.37 11.43 -9.34
CA LYS A 40 -1.56 11.96 -8.23
C LYS A 40 -1.87 11.28 -6.90
N GLN A 41 -3.03 10.66 -6.78
CA GLN A 41 -3.49 9.99 -5.57
C GLN A 41 -3.96 8.58 -5.94
N VAL A 42 -3.57 7.60 -5.14
CA VAL A 42 -3.94 6.18 -5.31
C VAL A 42 -4.72 5.73 -4.08
N LEU A 43 -5.80 4.96 -4.30
CA LEU A 43 -6.57 4.29 -3.25
C LEU A 43 -6.44 2.78 -3.41
N GLU A 44 -5.83 2.11 -2.41
CA GLU A 44 -5.74 0.66 -2.35
C GLU A 44 -6.78 0.11 -1.37
N LEU A 45 -7.72 -0.68 -1.89
CA LEU A 45 -8.78 -1.34 -1.11
C LEU A 45 -8.32 -2.73 -0.69
N GLY A 46 -8.52 -3.09 0.58
CA GLY A 46 -7.96 -4.33 1.12
C GLY A 46 -6.43 -4.27 1.14
N CYS A 47 -5.88 -3.12 1.53
CA CYS A 47 -4.46 -2.82 1.35
C CYS A 47 -3.51 -3.65 2.24
N GLY A 48 -4.01 -4.39 3.23
CA GLY A 48 -3.21 -5.23 4.11
C GLY A 48 -2.01 -4.47 4.72
N ASN A 49 -0.82 -5.07 4.62
CA ASN A 49 0.44 -4.46 5.08
C ASN A 49 0.95 -3.32 4.17
N CYS A 50 0.11 -2.83 3.24
CA CYS A 50 0.36 -1.74 2.30
C CYS A 50 1.65 -1.96 1.50
N PRO A 51 1.73 -3.03 0.69
CA PRO A 51 2.96 -3.43 0.03
C PRO A 51 3.46 -2.39 -1.00
N HIS A 52 2.56 -1.66 -1.66
CA HIS A 52 2.93 -0.66 -2.68
C HIS A 52 3.20 0.74 -2.11
N LEU A 53 3.04 0.93 -0.80
CA LEU A 53 3.07 2.26 -0.18
C LEU A 53 4.41 2.95 -0.41
N GLU A 54 5.53 2.31 -0.07
CA GLU A 54 6.85 2.92 -0.15
C GLU A 54 7.19 3.30 -1.60
N GLU A 55 6.97 2.36 -2.54
CA GLU A 55 7.22 2.57 -3.97
C GLU A 55 6.38 3.73 -4.54
N LEU A 56 5.08 3.80 -4.21
CA LEU A 56 4.21 4.88 -4.69
C LEU A 56 4.60 6.25 -4.10
N ILE A 57 5.01 6.30 -2.83
CA ILE A 57 5.50 7.56 -2.22
C ILE A 57 6.82 8.00 -2.87
N GLU A 58 7.76 7.08 -3.11
CA GLU A 58 9.03 7.37 -3.78
C GLU A 58 8.82 7.91 -5.21
N ARG A 59 7.74 7.49 -5.88
CA ARG A 59 7.32 7.98 -7.20
C ARG A 59 6.44 9.24 -7.17
N ASP A 60 6.38 9.95 -6.04
CA ASP A 60 5.64 11.23 -5.87
C ASP A 60 4.11 11.11 -5.96
N TYR A 61 3.55 9.95 -5.63
CA TYR A 61 2.10 9.79 -5.42
C TYR A 61 1.71 10.04 -3.97
N GLU A 62 0.44 10.37 -3.75
CA GLU A 62 -0.21 10.28 -2.45
C GLU A 62 -0.90 8.92 -2.31
N TYR A 63 -0.70 8.26 -1.17
CA TYR A 63 -1.19 6.92 -0.91
C TYR A 63 -2.34 6.92 0.09
N ASN A 64 -3.46 6.31 -0.30
CA ASN A 64 -4.61 6.07 0.55
C ASN A 64 -4.83 4.56 0.66
N GLY A 65 -4.77 4.02 1.88
CA GLY A 65 -5.01 2.61 2.16
C GLY A 65 -6.28 2.42 2.98
N LEU A 66 -7.11 1.46 2.58
CA LEU A 66 -8.30 1.03 3.31
C LEU A 66 -8.23 -0.47 3.59
N ASP A 67 -8.32 -0.87 4.86
CA ASP A 67 -8.39 -2.28 5.24
C ASP A 67 -9.24 -2.50 6.51
N LEU A 68 -9.83 -3.69 6.65
CA LEU A 68 -10.57 -4.06 7.86
C LEU A 68 -9.62 -4.42 9.03
N SER A 69 -8.42 -4.93 8.71
CA SER A 69 -7.45 -5.42 9.67
C SER A 69 -6.68 -4.27 10.32
N LYS A 70 -7.05 -3.95 11.55
CA LYS A 70 -6.30 -3.01 12.40
C LYS A 70 -4.82 -3.39 12.53
N SER A 71 -4.51 -4.67 12.70
CA SER A 71 -3.14 -5.14 12.88
C SER A 71 -2.26 -4.91 11.65
N MET A 72 -2.84 -5.08 10.45
CA MET A 72 -2.17 -4.77 9.18
C MET A 72 -1.88 -3.27 9.07
N LEU A 73 -2.89 -2.42 9.30
CA LEU A 73 -2.73 -0.97 9.22
C LEU A 73 -1.73 -0.43 10.25
N GLU A 74 -1.75 -0.92 11.49
CA GLU A 74 -0.77 -0.55 12.51
C GLU A 74 0.65 -0.96 12.15
N TYR A 75 0.81 -2.11 11.48
CA TYR A 75 2.10 -2.53 10.96
C TYR A 75 2.61 -1.57 9.89
N SER A 76 1.76 -1.22 8.92
CA SER A 76 2.09 -0.25 7.86
C SER A 76 2.45 1.13 8.42
N ARG A 77 1.70 1.63 9.42
CA ARG A 77 2.01 2.92 10.09
C ARG A 77 3.39 2.95 10.75
N ARG A 78 3.91 1.82 11.22
CA ARG A 78 5.25 1.73 11.82
C ARG A 78 6.37 1.74 10.78
N LYS A 79 6.11 1.24 9.56
CA LYS A 79 7.08 1.27 8.45
C LYS A 79 7.35 2.70 7.97
N VAL A 80 6.30 3.52 7.96
CA VAL A 80 6.41 4.95 7.60
C VAL A 80 6.89 5.74 8.82
N SER A 81 8.20 5.72 9.08
CA SER A 81 8.78 6.57 10.13
C SER A 81 8.83 8.02 9.64
N ARG A 82 8.05 8.88 10.31
CA ARG A 82 7.64 10.24 9.90
C ARG A 82 6.45 10.17 8.96
N ILE A 83 5.30 10.57 9.49
CA ILE A 83 4.05 10.76 8.75
C ILE A 83 4.36 11.76 7.65
N ASP A 84 4.73 11.27 6.48
CA ASP A 84 4.66 12.04 5.25
C ASP A 84 3.19 12.45 5.11
N ALA A 85 2.94 13.74 4.85
CA ALA A 85 1.59 14.29 4.70
C ALA A 85 0.79 13.61 3.56
N ARG A 86 1.46 12.77 2.78
CA ARG A 86 0.98 12.06 1.60
C ARG A 86 0.44 10.66 1.88
N VAL A 87 0.42 10.18 3.13
CA VAL A 87 -0.09 8.85 3.49
C VAL A 87 -1.33 8.93 4.37
N ASN A 88 -2.43 8.31 3.94
CA ASN A 88 -3.68 8.20 4.70
C ASN A 88 -4.10 6.73 4.83
N LEU A 89 -4.16 6.21 6.06
CA LEU A 89 -4.51 4.81 6.34
C LEU A 89 -5.77 4.72 7.20
N ILE A 90 -6.85 4.23 6.61
CA ILE A 90 -8.19 4.17 7.20
C ILE A 90 -8.57 2.72 7.50
N GLN A 91 -9.16 2.50 8.67
CA GLN A 91 -9.85 1.26 8.99
C GLN A 91 -11.35 1.44 8.73
N ALA A 92 -11.98 0.52 8.00
CA ALA A 92 -13.44 0.47 7.79
C ALA A 92 -14.07 -0.80 8.35
#